data_AF-A0A094ZX32-F1
#
_entry.id   AF-A0A094ZX32-F1
#
_cell.length_a   1.000
_cell.length_b   1.000
_cell.length_c   1.000
_cell.angle_alpha   90.00
_cell.angle_beta   90.00
_cell.angle_gamma   90.00
#
_symmetry.space_group_name_H-M   'P 1'
#
loop_
_entity.id
_entity.type
_entity.pdbx_description
1 polymer ?
#
loop_
_entity_poly.entity_id
_entity_poly.type
_entity_poly.pdbx_seq_one_letter_code
_entity_poly.pdbx_strand_id
1 'polypeptide(L)'
;MDYFSALAFVIASVMVLHRRIFNPNRFITILFSALLSAFFVNHVNYMTFVNFDYGYNLTVNILFGLINCFGWLFFCIYFCDYKRQPYIIYCWLSVTSSMVFMLLELCDFVPIGWIFDAHALWHASSILIIIPWYKFIIADCLYLLGQAPSKSKPKFNRLSA
;
A
#
# COMPACT_ATOMS: atom_id res chain seq x y z
N MET A 1 -4.40 2.40 -18.97
CA MET A 1 -5.20 3.20 -18.05
C MET A 1 -4.61 3.03 -16.67
N ASP A 2 -4.08 4.11 -16.11
CA ASP A 2 -3.56 4.25 -14.75
C ASP A 2 -4.51 3.71 -13.67
N TYR A 3 -5.82 3.81 -13.89
CA TYR A 3 -6.83 3.31 -12.95
C TYR A 3 -6.80 1.79 -12.72
N PHE A 4 -6.54 0.98 -13.75
CA PHE A 4 -6.45 -0.47 -13.59
C PHE A 4 -5.16 -0.87 -12.86
N SER A 5 -4.06 -0.16 -13.13
CA SER A 5 -2.80 -0.37 -12.40
C SER A 5 -2.90 0.04 -10.94
N ALA A 6 -3.63 1.12 -10.62
CA ALA A 6 -3.91 1.53 -9.25
C ALA A 6 -4.66 0.43 -8.49
N LEU A 7 -5.76 -0.09 -9.07
CA LEU A 7 -6.52 -1.19 -8.48
C LEU A 7 -5.66 -2.45 -8.28
N ALA A 8 -4.86 -2.82 -9.29
CA ALA A 8 -3.98 -3.97 -9.23
C ALA A 8 -2.98 -3.88 -8.06
N PHE A 9 -2.37 -2.70 -7.89
CA PHE A 9 -1.44 -2.44 -6.78
C PHE A 9 -2.12 -2.57 -5.41
N VAL A 10 -3.31 -1.98 -5.26
CA VAL A 10 -4.08 -2.06 -4.01
C VAL A 10 -4.49 -3.50 -3.71
N ILE A 11 -4.98 -4.25 -4.71
CA ILE A 11 -5.33 -5.67 -4.57
C ILE A 11 -4.13 -6.50 -4.14
N ALA A 12 -2.96 -6.30 -4.79
CA ALA A 12 -1.73 -6.99 -4.40
C ALA A 12 -1.33 -6.65 -2.95
N SER A 13 -1.47 -5.40 -2.53
CA SER A 13 -1.23 -4.97 -1.15
C SER A 13 -2.17 -5.64 -0.15
N VAL A 14 -3.47 -5.79 -0.48
CA VAL A 14 -4.44 -6.53 0.34
C VAL A 14 -4.09 -8.01 0.46
N MET A 15 -3.58 -8.65 -0.60
CA MET A 15 -3.10 -10.04 -0.54
C MET A 15 -1.93 -10.20 0.44
N VAL A 16 -0.98 -9.25 0.43
CA VAL A 16 0.15 -9.24 1.37
C VAL A 16 -0.35 -9.03 2.79
N LEU A 17 -1.24 -8.07 3.00
CA LEU A 17 -1.85 -7.77 4.28
C LEU A 17 -2.54 -9.00 4.88
N HIS A 18 -3.31 -9.75 4.08
CA HIS A 18 -3.97 -10.99 4.50
C HIS A 18 -2.97 -11.99 5.09
N ARG A 19 -1.80 -12.16 4.45
CA ARG A 19 -0.74 -13.02 5.00
C ARG A 19 -0.15 -12.47 6.29
N ARG A 20 0.05 -11.16 6.38
CA ARG A 20 0.65 -10.50 7.54
C ARG A 20 -0.21 -10.60 8.79
N ILE A 21 -1.54 -10.52 8.66
CA ILE A 21 -2.47 -10.57 9.79
C ILE A 21 -2.77 -12.02 10.19
N PHE A 22 -3.15 -12.87 9.23
CA PHE A 22 -3.73 -14.18 9.55
C PHE A 22 -2.73 -15.33 9.51
N ASN A 23 -1.55 -15.13 8.92
CA ASN A 23 -0.55 -16.17 8.65
C ASN A 23 -1.16 -17.53 8.23
N PRO A 24 -2.06 -17.55 7.23
CA PRO A 24 -2.81 -18.75 6.88
C PRO A 24 -1.93 -19.75 6.16
N ASN A 25 -2.40 -21.00 6.06
CA ASN A 25 -1.70 -22.01 5.28
C ASN A 25 -1.56 -21.60 3.79
N ARG A 26 -0.64 -22.27 3.08
CA ARG A 26 -0.34 -21.95 1.67
C ARG A 26 -1.58 -22.06 0.78
N PHE A 27 -2.43 -23.04 1.03
CA PHE A 27 -3.65 -23.27 0.24
C PHE A 27 -4.64 -22.11 0.36
N ILE A 28 -4.95 -21.67 1.58
CA ILE A 28 -5.86 -20.54 1.84
C ILE A 28 -5.31 -19.25 1.23
N THR A 29 -3.99 -19.02 1.33
CA THR A 29 -3.36 -17.87 0.66
C THR A 29 -3.64 -17.93 -0.85
N ILE A 30 -3.34 -19.06 -1.50
CA ILE A 30 -3.48 -19.20 -2.95
C ILE A 30 -4.94 -19.01 -3.36
N LEU A 31 -5.88 -19.59 -2.61
CA LEU A 31 -7.30 -19.45 -2.87
C LEU A 31 -7.75 -17.99 -2.76
N PHE A 32 -7.38 -17.31 -1.67
CA PHE A 32 -7.71 -15.91 -1.46
C PHE A 32 -7.12 -15.00 -2.55
N SER A 33 -5.84 -15.20 -2.89
CA SER A 33 -5.19 -14.47 -3.99
C SER A 33 -5.85 -14.77 -5.34
N ALA A 34 -6.19 -16.03 -5.63
CA ALA A 34 -6.85 -16.40 -6.87
C ALA A 34 -8.24 -15.74 -7.00
N LEU A 35 -9.00 -15.69 -5.90
CA LEU A 35 -10.32 -15.03 -5.87
C LEU A 35 -10.20 -13.53 -6.17
N LEU A 36 -9.25 -12.84 -5.52
CA LEU A 36 -9.03 -11.40 -5.77
C LEU A 36 -8.50 -11.13 -7.18
N SER A 37 -7.62 -11.99 -7.71
CA SER A 37 -7.15 -11.88 -9.10
C SER A 37 -8.27 -12.13 -10.10
N ALA A 38 -9.14 -13.12 -9.86
CA ALA A 38 -10.30 -13.39 -10.71
C ALA A 38 -11.28 -12.21 -10.72
N PHE A 39 -11.53 -11.61 -9.55
CA PHE A 39 -12.31 -10.37 -9.45
C PHE A 39 -11.69 -9.25 -10.30
N PHE A 40 -10.37 -9.02 -10.18
CA PHE A 40 -9.68 -7.99 -10.95
C PHE A 40 -9.81 -8.21 -12.46
N VAL A 41 -9.56 -9.42 -12.94
CA VAL A 41 -9.70 -9.76 -14.37
C VAL A 41 -11.13 -9.54 -14.85
N ASN A 42 -12.12 -9.99 -14.08
CA ASN A 42 -13.52 -9.79 -14.42
C ASN A 42 -13.90 -8.29 -14.43
N HIS A 43 -13.43 -7.50 -13.47
CA HIS A 43 -13.64 -6.05 -13.42
C HIS A 43 -13.06 -5.35 -14.65
N VAL A 44 -11.80 -5.65 -15.01
CA VAL A 44 -11.17 -5.09 -16.21
C VAL A 44 -11.92 -5.51 -17.47
N ASN A 45 -12.35 -6.78 -17.56
CA ASN A 45 -13.12 -7.28 -18.69
C ASN A 45 -14.48 -6.55 -18.83
N TYR A 46 -15.22 -6.41 -17.73
CA TYR A 46 -16.48 -5.68 -17.69
C TYR A 46 -16.32 -4.23 -18.14
N MET A 47 -15.33 -3.53 -17.57
CA MET A 47 -15.05 -2.14 -17.90
C MET A 47 -14.60 -1.93 -19.35
N THR A 48 -13.84 -2.88 -19.91
CA THR A 48 -13.26 -2.75 -21.25
C THR A 48 -14.25 -3.12 -22.35
N PHE A 49 -15.09 -4.14 -22.15
CA PHE A 49 -15.90 -4.73 -23.21
C PHE A 49 -17.42 -4.55 -23.03
N VAL A 50 -17.89 -4.21 -21.82
CA VAL A 50 -19.34 -4.05 -21.57
C VAL A 50 -19.69 -2.57 -21.47
N ASN A 51 -19.25 -1.90 -20.41
CA ASN A 51 -19.55 -0.48 -20.16
C ASN A 51 -18.37 0.19 -19.46
N PHE A 52 -17.79 1.19 -20.12
CA PHE A 52 -16.71 1.98 -19.55
C PHE A 52 -17.28 3.11 -18.68
N ASP A 53 -17.66 2.79 -17.43
CA ASP A 53 -18.15 3.75 -16.43
C ASP A 53 -17.04 4.17 -15.47
N TYR A 54 -16.57 5.40 -15.62
CA TYR A 54 -15.51 5.96 -14.80
C TYR A 54 -15.88 6.02 -13.31
N GLY A 55 -17.11 6.44 -12.98
CA GLY A 55 -17.56 6.59 -11.60
C GLY A 55 -17.66 5.24 -10.88
N TYR A 56 -18.10 4.20 -11.60
CA TYR A 56 -18.06 2.83 -11.08
C TYR A 56 -16.62 2.39 -10.77
N ASN A 57 -15.68 2.61 -11.68
CA ASN A 57 -14.29 2.23 -11.47
C ASN A 57 -13.63 3.02 -10.33
N LEU A 58 -13.93 4.32 -10.19
CA LEU A 58 -13.48 5.13 -9.07
C LEU A 58 -14.03 4.59 -7.74
N THR A 59 -15.32 4.22 -7.69
CA THR A 59 -15.96 3.64 -6.50
C THR A 59 -15.29 2.34 -6.07
N VAL A 60 -14.99 1.43 -7.01
CA VAL A 60 -14.28 0.18 -6.72
C VAL A 60 -12.87 0.46 -6.19
N ASN A 61 -12.13 1.39 -6.80
CA ASN A 61 -10.80 1.79 -6.32
C ASN A 61 -10.83 2.35 -4.90
N ILE A 62 -11.78 3.24 -4.59
CA ILE A 62 -11.95 3.80 -3.24
C ILE A 62 -12.26 2.71 -2.23
N LEU A 63 -13.17 1.78 -2.56
CA LEU A 63 -13.54 0.69 -1.66
C LEU A 63 -12.33 -0.18 -1.29
N PHE A 64 -11.58 -0.66 -2.28
CA PHE A 64 -10.36 -1.44 -2.05
C PHE A 64 -9.27 -0.60 -1.36
N GLY A 65 -9.17 0.68 -1.69
CA GLY A 65 -8.24 1.63 -1.06
C GLY A 65 -8.51 1.80 0.43
N LEU A 66 -9.78 1.93 0.84
CA LEU A 66 -10.18 2.01 2.24
C LEU A 66 -9.88 0.71 2.99
N ILE A 67 -10.23 -0.45 2.41
CA ILE A 67 -9.89 -1.77 2.97
C ILE A 67 -8.38 -1.88 3.20
N ASN A 68 -7.59 -1.48 2.21
CA ASN A 68 -6.13 -1.49 2.31
C ASN A 68 -5.62 -0.56 3.40
N CYS A 69 -6.07 0.70 3.45
CA CYS A 69 -5.63 1.67 4.43
C CYS A 69 -5.97 1.23 5.85
N PHE A 70 -7.24 0.93 6.14
CA PHE A 70 -7.66 0.49 7.47
C PHE A 70 -7.00 -0.83 7.87
N GLY A 71 -6.84 -1.74 6.90
CA GLY A 71 -6.17 -3.00 7.12
C GLY A 71 -4.71 -2.84 7.56
N TRP A 72 -3.93 -2.00 6.89
CA TRP A 72 -2.54 -1.72 7.26
C TRP A 72 -2.43 -0.95 8.59
N LEU A 73 -3.34 -0.02 8.86
CA LEU A 73 -3.40 0.65 10.16
C LEU A 73 -3.69 -0.36 11.29
N PHE A 74 -4.65 -1.25 11.08
CA PHE A 74 -4.96 -2.32 12.03
C PHE A 74 -3.74 -3.22 12.26
N PHE A 75 -3.05 -3.63 11.19
CA PHE A 75 -1.80 -4.39 11.31
C PHE A 75 -0.76 -3.65 12.16
N CYS A 76 -0.52 -2.37 11.89
CA CYS A 76 0.46 -1.58 12.63
C CYS A 76 0.09 -1.35 14.11
N ILE A 77 -1.19 -1.29 14.46
CA ILE A 77 -1.66 -1.06 15.84
C ILE A 77 -1.58 -2.35 16.67
N TYR A 78 -2.04 -3.47 16.11
CA TYR A 78 -2.27 -4.69 16.89
C TYR A 78 -1.15 -5.73 16.78
N PHE A 79 -0.41 -5.76 15.67
CA PHE A 79 0.61 -6.80 15.40
C PHE A 79 2.05 -6.28 15.46
N CYS A 80 2.23 -4.97 15.52
CA CYS A 80 3.55 -4.34 15.55
C CYS A 80 3.83 -3.67 16.89
N ASP A 81 5.06 -3.83 17.38
CA ASP A 81 5.58 -3.05 18.51
C ASP A 81 6.63 -2.07 18.00
N TYR A 82 6.36 -0.77 18.12
CA TYR A 82 7.26 0.30 17.70
C TYR A 82 8.68 0.18 18.30
N LYS A 83 8.81 -0.36 19.52
CA LYS A 83 10.11 -0.55 20.17
C LYS A 83 10.97 -1.58 19.45
N ARG A 84 10.35 -2.62 18.91
CA ARG A 84 11.02 -3.73 18.19
C ARG A 84 11.10 -3.49 16.69
N GLN A 85 10.12 -2.79 16.12
CA GLN A 85 9.94 -2.58 14.69
C GLN A 85 9.75 -1.07 14.40
N PRO A 86 10.79 -0.23 14.56
CA PRO A 86 10.64 1.22 14.35
C PRO A 86 10.31 1.59 12.90
N TYR A 87 10.55 0.68 11.94
CA TYR A 87 10.26 0.89 10.51
C TYR A 87 8.76 1.01 10.20
N ILE A 88 7.87 0.67 11.14
CA ILE A 88 6.41 0.79 10.96
C ILE A 88 5.96 2.24 10.77
N ILE A 89 6.78 3.22 11.18
CA ILE A 89 6.52 4.64 10.93
C ILE A 89 6.37 4.95 9.43
N TYR A 90 7.11 4.22 8.58
CA TYR A 90 7.01 4.36 7.14
C TYR A 90 5.67 3.84 6.60
N CYS A 91 5.11 2.78 7.20
CA CYS A 91 3.77 2.31 6.87
C CYS A 91 2.72 3.36 7.26
N TRP A 92 2.78 3.86 8.49
CA TRP A 92 1.90 4.93 8.96
C TRP A 92 1.94 6.14 8.03
N LEU A 93 3.14 6.64 7.73
CA LEU A 93 3.31 7.78 6.82
C LEU A 93 2.71 7.53 5.44
N SER A 94 2.94 6.33 4.87
CA SER A 94 2.42 5.99 3.54
C SER A 94 0.90 5.91 3.53
N VAL A 95 0.31 5.23 4.52
CA VAL A 95 -1.13 5.01 4.59
C VAL A 95 -1.88 6.31 4.90
N THR A 96 -1.42 7.12 5.86
CA THR A 96 -2.07 8.39 6.17
C THR A 96 -1.95 9.38 5.01
N SER A 97 -0.77 9.46 4.38
CA SER A 97 -0.59 10.28 3.18
C SER A 97 -1.53 9.82 2.05
N SER A 98 -1.66 8.50 1.83
CA SER A 98 -2.59 7.96 0.82
C SER A 98 -4.04 8.37 1.08
N MET A 99 -4.49 8.33 2.34
CA MET A 99 -5.85 8.77 2.68
C MET A 99 -6.06 10.27 2.44
N VAL A 100 -5.07 11.10 2.78
CA VAL A 100 -5.14 12.56 2.56
C VAL A 100 -5.14 12.90 1.08
N PHE A 101 -4.23 12.31 0.31
CA PHE A 101 -4.10 12.62 -1.11
C PHE A 101 -5.25 12.06 -1.95
N MET A 102 -5.91 10.99 -1.51
CA MET A 102 -7.11 10.48 -2.17
C MET A 102 -8.24 11.53 -2.20
N LEU A 103 -8.28 12.42 -1.22
CA LEU A 103 -9.23 13.53 -1.21
C LEU A 103 -9.02 14.48 -2.38
N LEU A 104 -7.81 14.60 -2.94
CA LEU A 104 -7.57 15.44 -4.12
C LEU A 104 -8.31 14.88 -5.34
N GLU A 105 -8.23 13.56 -5.57
CA GLU A 105 -8.94 12.87 -6.66
C GLU A 105 -10.46 12.96 -6.49
N LEU A 106 -10.95 12.92 -5.25
CA LEU A 106 -12.39 13.06 -4.93
C LEU A 106 -12.91 14.49 -5.08
N CYS A 107 -12.11 15.50 -4.73
CA CYS A 107 -12.53 16.90 -4.79
C CYS A 107 -12.55 17.48 -6.21
N ASP A 108 -11.81 16.86 -7.14
CA ASP A 108 -11.75 17.19 -8.58
C ASP A 108 -11.89 18.69 -8.88
N PHE A 109 -10.98 19.50 -8.33
CA PHE A 109 -11.05 20.95 -8.45
C PHE A 109 -10.46 21.47 -9.77
N VAL A 110 -11.02 22.59 -10.25
CA VAL A 110 -10.59 23.29 -11.46
C VAL A 110 -9.10 23.69 -11.36
N PRO A 111 -8.31 23.59 -12.45
CA PRO A 111 -6.86 23.83 -12.41
C PRO A 111 -6.49 25.16 -11.76
N ILE A 112 -5.67 25.10 -10.71
CA ILE A 112 -5.17 26.30 -10.01
C ILE A 112 -4.14 26.97 -10.91
N GLY A 113 -4.45 28.20 -11.31
CA GLY A 113 -3.56 29.01 -12.14
C GLY A 113 -3.28 28.41 -13.53
N TRP A 114 -4.15 27.52 -14.03
CA TRP A 114 -3.98 26.81 -15.31
C TRP A 114 -2.75 25.90 -15.40
N ILE A 115 -2.09 25.62 -14.28
CA ILE A 115 -0.84 24.83 -14.23
C ILE A 115 -1.04 23.53 -13.47
N PHE A 116 -1.77 23.54 -12.35
CA PHE A 116 -1.96 22.36 -11.50
C PHE A 116 -3.43 22.01 -11.39
N ASP A 117 -3.83 20.87 -11.95
CA ASP A 117 -5.13 20.26 -11.69
C ASP A 117 -5.05 19.25 -10.55
N ALA A 118 -6.21 18.85 -10.04
CA ALA A 118 -6.32 17.90 -8.94
C ALA A 118 -5.66 16.56 -9.29
N HIS A 119 -5.80 16.12 -10.55
CA HIS A 119 -5.30 14.84 -11.03
C HIS A 119 -3.77 14.81 -11.17
N ALA A 120 -3.12 15.85 -11.68
CA ALA A 120 -1.65 15.94 -11.72
C ALA A 120 -1.05 15.99 -10.31
N LEU A 121 -1.73 16.66 -9.37
CA LEU A 121 -1.31 16.68 -7.97
C LEU A 121 -1.45 15.30 -7.31
N TRP A 122 -2.50 14.55 -7.64
CA TRP A 122 -2.63 13.14 -7.25
C TRP A 122 -1.46 12.30 -7.77
N HIS A 123 -1.13 12.40 -9.06
CA HIS A 123 0.03 11.70 -9.63
C HIS A 123 1.35 12.10 -8.95
N ALA A 124 1.58 13.39 -8.73
CA ALA A 124 2.77 13.88 -8.02
C ALA A 124 2.85 13.33 -6.58
N SER A 125 1.72 13.26 -5.87
CA SER A 125 1.65 12.74 -4.51
C SER A 125 1.99 11.26 -4.42
N SER A 126 1.65 10.47 -5.45
CA SER A 126 1.94 9.03 -5.48
C SER A 126 3.44 8.74 -5.43
N ILE A 127 4.28 9.61 -6.01
CA ILE A 127 5.75 9.53 -5.92
C ILE A 127 6.21 9.75 -4.48
N LEU A 128 5.58 10.67 -3.76
CA LEU A 128 5.92 10.94 -2.36
C LEU A 128 5.48 9.79 -1.44
N ILE A 129 4.35 9.15 -1.74
CA ILE A 129 3.83 8.01 -0.98
C ILE A 129 4.67 6.75 -1.22
N ILE A 130 5.11 6.50 -2.45
CA ILE A 130 5.76 5.23 -2.80
C ILE A 130 7.14 5.07 -2.11
N ILE A 131 7.83 6.17 -1.84
CA ILE A 131 9.16 6.17 -1.20
C ILE A 131 9.11 5.56 0.22
N PRO A 132 8.32 6.08 1.18
CA PRO A 132 8.18 5.44 2.48
C PRO A 132 7.55 4.05 2.38
N TRP A 133 6.66 3.81 1.41
CA TRP A 133 6.05 2.49 1.24
C TRP A 133 7.07 1.40 0.91
N TYR A 134 7.99 1.66 -0.02
CA TYR A 134 9.07 0.72 -0.33
C TYR A 134 10.03 0.53 0.86
N LYS A 135 10.36 1.61 1.59
CA LYS A 135 11.18 1.50 2.81
C LYS A 135 10.53 0.58 3.83
N PHE A 136 9.21 0.69 4.00
CA PHE A 136 8.44 -0.18 4.87
C PHE A 136 8.53 -1.64 4.40
N ILE A 137 8.18 -1.94 3.14
CA ILE A 137 8.17 -3.31 2.62
C ILE A 137 9.54 -3.98 2.74
N ILE A 138 10.61 -3.27 2.35
CA ILE A 138 11.97 -3.82 2.40
C ILE A 138 12.35 -4.15 3.85
N ALA A 139 12.11 -3.22 4.77
CA ALA A 139 12.41 -3.43 6.19
C ALA A 139 11.58 -4.57 6.79
N ASP A 140 10.33 -4.69 6.39
CA ASP A 140 9.41 -5.72 6.84
C ASP A 140 9.80 -7.12 6.34
N CYS A 141 10.26 -7.23 5.09
CA CYS A 141 10.83 -8.46 4.52
C CYS A 141 12.13 -8.86 5.24
N LEU A 142 13.04 -7.91 5.47
CA LEU A 142 14.29 -8.17 6.21
C LEU A 142 13.99 -8.62 7.65
N TYR A 143 12.96 -8.04 8.27
CA TYR A 143 12.51 -8.46 9.59
C TYR A 143 11.99 -9.90 9.60
N LEU A 144 11.16 -10.29 8.62
CA LEU A 144 10.70 -11.68 8.47
C LEU A 144 11.83 -12.68 8.24
N LEU A 145 12.89 -12.27 7.53
CA LEU A 145 14.07 -13.10 7.29
C LEU A 145 15.00 -13.19 8.52
N GLY A 146 14.70 -12.47 9.60
CA GLY A 146 15.59 -12.37 10.77
C GLY A 146 16.86 -11.55 10.50
N GLN A 147 16.91 -10.84 9.36
CA GLN A 147 18.03 -9.99 8.93
C GLN A 147 17.77 -8.51 9.23
N ALA A 148 16.83 -8.22 10.13
CA ALA A 148 16.59 -6.85 10.57
C ALA A 148 17.93 -6.26 11.06
N PRO A 149 18.31 -5.04 10.64
CA PRO A 149 19.55 -4.43 11.08
C PRO A 149 19.54 -4.35 12.61
N SER A 150 20.27 -5.26 13.23
CA SER A 150 20.37 -5.30 14.68
C SER A 150 21.01 -3.98 15.11
N LYS A 151 20.44 -3.33 16.13
CA LYS A 151 21.11 -2.21 16.82
C LYS A 151 22.35 -2.70 17.60
N SER A 152 23.12 -3.66 17.10
CA SER A 152 24.43 -3.95 17.66
C SER A 152 25.33 -2.77 17.33
N LYS A 153 25.56 -1.92 18.34
CA LYS A 153 26.68 -0.97 18.32
C LYS A 153 27.93 -1.72 17.84
N PRO A 154 28.73 -1.19 16.91
CA PRO A 154 30.00 -1.81 16.58
C PRO A 154 30.79 -1.95 17.88
N LYS A 155 31.14 -3.19 18.25
CA LYS A 155 32.16 -3.42 19.27
C LYS A 155 33.47 -2.89 18.68
N PHE A 156 33.77 -1.63 18.94
CA PHE A 156 35.11 -1.11 18.80
C PHE A 156 35.96 -1.89 19.81
N ASN A 157 36.59 -2.97 19.35
CA ASN A 157 37.69 -3.58 20.07
C ASN A 157 38.76 -2.49 20.20
N ARG A 158 38.83 -1.85 21.36
CA ARG A 158 40.03 -1.12 21.76
C ARG A 158 41.14 -2.16 21.80
N LEU A 159 41.98 -2.16 20.77
CA LEU A 159 43.30 -2.76 20.84
C LEU A 159 44.06 -1.94 21.89
N SER A 160 44.19 -2.51 23.09
CA SER A 160 45.16 -2.09 24.08
C SER A 160 46.55 -2.46 23.54
N ALA A 161 47.31 -1.43 23.16
CA ALA A 161 48.76 -1.46 23.14
C ALA A 161 49.27 -0.83 24.43
#